data_AF-A0A538AES1-F1
#
_entry.id   AF-A0A538AES1-F1
#
_cell.length_a   1.000
_cell.length_b   1.000
_cell.length_c   1.000
_cell.angle_alpha   90.00
_cell.angle_beta   90.00
_cell.angle_gamma   90.00
#
_symmetry.space_group_name_H-M   'P 1'
#
loop_
_entity.id
_entity.type
_entity.pdbx_description
1 polymer ?
#
loop_
_entity_poly.entity_id
_entity_poly.type
_entity_poly.pdbx_seq_one_letter_code
_entity_poly.pdbx_strand_id
1 'polypeptide(L)'
;MSPTSGVIGEAWQLYKTHWRHLIALSFVVYVAVALIGALLTAALTWLGVLIALFVSLVALFWLQAALVKAVEDVRDGRVDLSLGETFEAARPHLGSVAVAAILAGLGIVIGLLLLIVPGLVLLTWWAVIVPVVVLENRSAGESFSRSRELVRGYGWGVFGVILLVILLLFGFNLLLSLILTPLADWLQSFVSQIVSGTLTAPFIAVVLTLLYFRLRAAKEPAAEPAPTTPTP
;
A
#
# COMPACT_ATOMS: atom_id res chain seq x y z
N MET A 1 21.58 -8.26 10.31
CA MET A 1 20.22 -8.79 10.61
C MET A 1 19.45 -8.88 9.31
N SER A 2 18.54 -9.86 9.14
CA SER A 2 17.74 -9.96 7.92
C SER A 2 16.94 -8.67 7.70
N PRO A 3 16.86 -8.10 6.48
CA PRO A 3 16.15 -6.85 6.21
C PRO A 3 14.65 -6.93 6.56
N THR A 4 14.09 -8.13 6.63
CA THR A 4 12.67 -8.37 6.94
C THR A 4 12.39 -8.43 8.45
N SER A 5 13.42 -8.63 9.28
CA SER A 5 13.24 -8.78 10.73
C SER A 5 12.90 -7.44 11.39
N GLY A 6 11.83 -7.40 12.19
CA GLY A 6 11.40 -6.20 12.92
C GLY A 6 10.68 -5.16 12.07
N VAL A 7 10.46 -5.39 10.77
CA VAL A 7 9.73 -4.46 9.88
C VAL A 7 8.36 -4.10 10.44
N ILE A 8 7.60 -5.07 10.93
CA ILE A 8 6.24 -4.84 11.44
C ILE A 8 6.26 -4.03 12.73
N GLY A 9 7.26 -4.26 13.60
CA GLY A 9 7.43 -3.49 14.83
C GLY A 9 7.78 -2.02 14.53
N GLU A 10 8.71 -1.78 13.59
CA GLU A 10 9.04 -0.43 13.13
C GLU A 10 7.84 0.23 12.45
N ALA A 11 7.14 -0.48 11.56
CA ALA A 11 5.95 0.00 10.90
C ALA A 11 4.86 0.40 11.90
N TRP A 12 4.66 -0.39 12.95
CA TRP A 12 3.71 -0.08 14.01
C TRP A 12 4.10 1.18 14.78
N GLN A 13 5.38 1.38 15.09
CA GLN A 13 5.82 2.60 15.75
C GLN A 13 5.67 3.82 14.84
N LEU A 14 6.08 3.74 13.59
CA LEU A 14 5.94 4.85 12.63
C LEU A 14 4.47 5.21 12.41
N TYR A 15 3.61 4.19 12.27
CA TYR A 15 2.17 4.35 12.17
C TYR A 15 1.58 5.05 13.40
N LYS A 16 1.94 4.62 14.61
CA LYS A 16 1.47 5.26 15.86
C LYS A 16 2.00 6.67 16.04
N THR A 17 3.23 6.96 15.65
CA THR A 17 3.80 8.31 15.79
C THR A 17 3.10 9.30 14.84
N HIS A 18 2.76 8.86 13.63
CA HIS A 18 2.21 9.72 12.57
C HIS A 18 0.75 9.40 12.21
N TRP A 19 0.03 8.75 13.14
CA TRP A 19 -1.31 8.20 12.87
C TRP A 19 -2.27 9.23 12.33
N ARG A 20 -2.24 10.47 12.86
CA ARG A 20 -3.15 11.55 12.48
C ARG A 20 -3.04 11.89 10.99
N HIS A 21 -1.81 12.04 10.49
CA HIS A 21 -1.57 12.39 9.09
C HIS A 21 -1.97 11.24 8.16
N LEU A 22 -1.53 10.02 8.46
CA LEU A 22 -1.80 8.83 7.65
C LEU A 22 -3.27 8.41 7.63
N ILE A 23 -3.95 8.51 8.78
CA ILE A 23 -5.39 8.26 8.88
C ILE A 23 -6.18 9.36 8.19
N ALA A 24 -5.79 10.64 8.31
CA ALA A 24 -6.50 11.72 7.64
C ALA A 24 -6.49 11.56 6.11
N LEU A 25 -5.33 11.23 5.51
CA LEU A 25 -5.23 10.93 4.08
C LEU A 25 -6.22 9.84 3.65
N SER A 26 -6.22 8.72 4.38
CA SER A 26 -7.04 7.56 4.05
C SER A 26 -8.52 7.83 4.31
N PHE A 27 -8.86 8.47 5.43
CA PHE A 27 -10.22 8.81 5.82
C PHE A 27 -10.91 9.68 4.76
N VAL A 28 -10.25 10.75 4.32
CA VAL A 28 -10.80 11.65 3.30
C VAL A 28 -11.13 10.88 2.03
N VAL A 29 -10.24 10.01 1.57
CA VAL A 29 -10.47 9.21 0.35
C VAL A 29 -11.60 8.20 0.55
N TYR A 30 -11.57 7.40 1.63
CA TYR A 30 -12.58 6.36 1.83
C TYR A 30 -13.97 6.92 2.08
N VAL A 31 -14.09 8.04 2.80
CA VAL A 31 -15.36 8.75 2.97
C VAL A 31 -15.86 9.31 1.64
N ALA A 32 -14.99 10.00 0.88
CA ALA A 32 -15.37 10.53 -0.43
C ALA A 32 -15.83 9.42 -1.38
N VAL A 33 -15.09 8.32 -1.46
CA VAL A 33 -15.44 7.15 -2.27
C VAL A 33 -16.77 6.55 -1.84
N ALA A 34 -16.98 6.37 -0.53
CA ALA A 34 -18.22 5.79 -0.01
C ALA A 34 -19.44 6.69 -0.30
N LEU A 35 -19.32 8.00 -0.09
CA LEU A 35 -20.40 8.96 -0.36
C LEU A 35 -20.69 9.09 -1.86
N ILE A 36 -19.66 9.26 -2.69
CA ILE A 36 -19.82 9.33 -4.15
C ILE A 36 -20.43 8.04 -4.67
N GLY A 37 -19.94 6.88 -4.20
CA GLY A 37 -20.47 5.58 -4.59
C GLY A 37 -21.94 5.39 -4.22
N ALA A 38 -22.31 5.78 -3.01
CA ALA A 38 -23.71 5.74 -2.55
C ALA A 38 -24.61 6.66 -3.40
N LEU A 39 -24.17 7.89 -3.67
CA LEU A 39 -24.92 8.86 -4.49
C LEU A 39 -25.09 8.37 -5.93
N LEU A 40 -24.02 7.88 -6.56
CA LEU A 40 -24.07 7.34 -7.93
C LEU A 40 -25.03 6.16 -8.00
N THR A 41 -24.94 5.22 -7.06
CA THR A 41 -25.80 4.04 -7.02
C THR A 41 -27.27 4.44 -6.82
N ALA A 42 -27.54 5.40 -5.94
CA ALA A 42 -28.90 5.89 -5.71
C ALA A 42 -29.48 6.60 -6.95
N ALA A 43 -28.68 7.41 -7.65
CA ALA A 43 -29.13 8.19 -8.80
C ALA A 43 -29.25 7.38 -10.10
N LEU A 44 -28.35 6.41 -10.32
CA LEU A 44 -28.16 5.74 -11.61
C LEU A 44 -28.33 4.22 -11.52
N THR A 45 -28.72 3.69 -10.36
CA THR A 45 -28.94 2.24 -10.13
C THR A 45 -27.71 1.41 -10.52
N TRP A 46 -27.87 0.43 -11.42
CA TRP A 46 -26.79 -0.45 -11.86
C TRP A 46 -25.67 0.29 -12.59
N LEU A 47 -25.99 1.32 -13.38
CA LEU A 47 -24.98 2.14 -14.05
C LEU A 47 -24.16 2.95 -13.03
N GLY A 48 -24.83 3.39 -11.96
CA GLY A 48 -24.21 4.04 -10.81
C GLY A 48 -23.18 3.17 -10.12
N VAL A 49 -23.51 1.88 -9.94
CA VAL A 49 -22.57 0.90 -9.37
C VAL A 49 -21.32 0.77 -10.24
N LEU A 50 -21.46 0.67 -11.56
CA LEU A 50 -20.30 0.55 -12.46
C LEU A 50 -19.39 1.79 -12.40
N ILE A 51 -19.98 2.98 -12.39
CA ILE A 51 -19.22 4.23 -12.26
C ILE A 51 -18.57 4.32 -10.88
N ALA A 52 -19.29 3.96 -9.81
CA ALA A 52 -18.77 3.95 -8.45
C ALA A 52 -17.56 3.01 -8.30
N LEU A 53 -17.61 1.82 -8.92
CA LEU A 53 -16.48 0.88 -8.95
C LEU A 53 -15.26 1.49 -9.65
N PHE A 54 -15.46 2.13 -10.79
CA PHE A 54 -14.39 2.80 -11.50
C PHE A 54 -13.77 3.95 -10.69
N VAL A 55 -14.60 4.82 -10.12
CA VAL A 55 -14.15 5.93 -9.24
C VAL A 55 -13.39 5.41 -8.03
N SER A 56 -13.90 4.35 -7.39
CA SER A 56 -13.26 3.71 -6.24
C SER A 56 -11.88 3.19 -6.62
N LEU A 57 -11.76 2.50 -7.76
CA LEU A 57 -10.49 1.94 -8.23
C LEU A 57 -9.45 3.03 -8.48
N VAL A 58 -9.83 4.12 -9.17
CA VAL A 58 -8.94 5.27 -9.40
C VAL A 58 -8.52 5.91 -8.08
N ALA A 59 -9.46 6.16 -7.17
CA ALA A 59 -9.19 6.78 -5.88
C ALA A 59 -8.27 5.93 -4.99
N LEU A 60 -8.44 4.60 -4.99
CA LEU A 60 -7.60 3.69 -4.22
C LEU A 60 -6.16 3.62 -4.76
N PHE A 61 -5.98 3.63 -6.08
CA PHE A 61 -4.62 3.71 -6.66
C PHE A 61 -3.95 5.05 -6.36
N TRP A 62 -4.72 6.13 -6.36
CA TRP A 62 -4.22 7.43 -5.94
C TRP A 62 -3.78 7.44 -4.48
N LEU A 63 -4.62 6.90 -3.59
CA LEU A 63 -4.32 6.77 -2.18
C LEU A 63 -3.07 5.90 -1.95
N GLN A 64 -2.91 4.79 -2.66
CA GLN A 64 -1.71 3.96 -2.55
C GLN A 64 -0.44 4.74 -2.88
N ALA A 65 -0.44 5.50 -3.98
CA ALA A 65 0.71 6.32 -4.35
C ALA A 65 0.98 7.46 -3.34
N ALA A 66 -0.09 8.13 -2.87
CA ALA A 66 0.00 9.19 -1.87
C ALA A 66 0.53 8.66 -0.53
N LEU A 67 0.08 7.49 -0.08
CA LEU A 67 0.55 6.89 1.16
C LEU A 67 2.02 6.48 1.08
N VAL A 68 2.51 6.02 -0.07
CA VAL A 68 3.94 5.75 -0.25
C VAL A 68 4.76 7.05 -0.10
N LYS A 69 4.31 8.16 -0.71
CA LYS A 69 4.95 9.47 -0.54
C LYS A 69 4.88 9.99 0.89
N ALA A 70 3.75 9.84 1.56
CA ALA A 70 3.61 10.20 2.96
C ALA A 70 4.55 9.39 3.86
N VAL A 71 4.77 8.11 3.57
CA VAL A 71 5.71 7.27 4.33
C VAL A 71 7.16 7.66 4.06
N GLU A 72 7.52 8.04 2.83
CA GLU A 72 8.82 8.62 2.49
C GLU A 72 9.09 9.89 3.33
N ASP A 73 8.15 10.84 3.31
CA ASP A 73 8.25 12.12 4.03
C ASP A 73 8.31 11.96 5.56
N VAL A 74 7.46 11.10 6.11
CA VAL A 74 7.44 10.77 7.55
C VAL A 74 8.72 10.06 7.98
N ARG A 75 9.27 9.18 7.15
CA ARG A 75 10.50 8.45 7.45
C ARG A 75 11.72 9.38 7.48
N ASP A 76 11.74 10.38 6.61
CA ASP A 76 12.80 11.39 6.57
C ASP A 76 12.66 12.43 7.70
N GLY A 77 11.60 12.30 8.53
CA GLY A 77 11.35 13.09 9.71
C GLY A 77 10.83 14.49 9.42
N ARG A 78 10.38 14.76 8.19
CA ARG A 78 10.07 16.10 7.75
C ARG A 78 8.58 16.43 7.77
N VAL A 79 7.68 15.46 7.52
CA VAL A 79 6.21 15.67 7.48
C VAL A 79 5.89 17.02 6.80
N ASP A 80 6.58 17.29 5.69
CA ASP A 80 6.60 18.57 5.02
C ASP A 80 5.31 18.78 4.19
N LEU A 81 4.69 17.67 3.75
CA LEU A 81 3.58 17.74 2.80
C LEU A 81 2.23 17.82 3.51
N SER A 82 1.43 18.81 3.13
CA SER A 82 -0.01 18.79 3.42
C SER A 82 -0.72 17.66 2.66
N LEU A 83 -1.97 17.37 3.04
CA LEU A 83 -2.77 16.32 2.39
C LEU A 83 -2.86 16.56 0.86
N GLY A 84 -3.13 17.80 0.44
CA GLY A 84 -3.25 18.16 -0.98
C GLY A 84 -1.93 18.02 -1.74
N GLU A 85 -0.82 18.47 -1.15
CA GLU A 85 0.51 18.35 -1.76
C GLU A 85 0.96 16.90 -1.90
N THR A 86 0.60 16.04 -0.94
CA THR A 86 0.87 14.60 -1.00
C THR A 86 0.14 13.95 -2.19
N PHE A 87 -1.12 14.32 -2.41
CA PHE A 87 -1.89 13.81 -3.56
C PHE A 87 -1.39 14.36 -4.90
N GLU A 88 -0.99 15.63 -4.97
CA GLU A 88 -0.38 16.21 -6.19
C GLU A 88 0.97 15.55 -6.50
N ALA A 89 1.81 15.29 -5.49
CA ALA A 89 3.06 14.56 -5.65
C ALA A 89 2.86 13.12 -6.15
N ALA A 90 1.72 12.50 -5.81
CA ALA A 90 1.36 11.16 -6.25
C ALA A 90 0.75 11.11 -7.68
N ARG A 91 0.23 12.24 -8.18
CA ARG A 91 -0.51 12.33 -9.44
C ARG A 91 0.25 11.81 -10.67
N PRO A 92 1.55 12.09 -10.86
CA PRO A 92 2.30 11.59 -12.02
C PRO A 92 2.40 10.06 -12.07
N HIS A 93 2.29 9.39 -10.93
CA HIS A 93 2.47 7.94 -10.81
C HIS A 93 1.16 7.16 -11.00
N LEU A 94 0.01 7.83 -11.06
CA LEU A 94 -1.32 7.22 -11.09
C LEU A 94 -1.47 6.15 -12.17
N GLY A 95 -1.11 6.47 -13.41
CA GLY A 95 -1.23 5.54 -14.52
C GLY A 95 -0.35 4.30 -14.32
N SER A 96 0.90 4.51 -13.92
CA SER A 96 1.85 3.40 -13.67
C SER A 96 1.42 2.53 -12.49
N VAL A 97 0.97 3.13 -11.38
CA VAL A 97 0.48 2.40 -10.20
C VAL A 97 -0.78 1.62 -10.55
N ALA A 98 -1.72 2.22 -11.28
CA ALA A 98 -2.96 1.56 -11.69
C ALA A 98 -2.68 0.33 -12.56
N VAL A 99 -1.88 0.50 -13.62
CA VAL A 99 -1.51 -0.61 -14.51
C VAL A 99 -0.75 -1.70 -13.74
N ALA A 100 0.23 -1.32 -12.91
CA ALA A 100 1.01 -2.29 -12.15
C ALA A 100 0.15 -3.04 -11.13
N ALA A 101 -0.73 -2.35 -10.39
CA ALA A 101 -1.62 -2.97 -9.40
C ALA A 101 -2.65 -3.90 -10.04
N ILE A 102 -3.23 -3.53 -11.19
CA ILE A 102 -4.17 -4.39 -11.93
C ILE A 102 -3.46 -5.66 -12.42
N LEU A 103 -2.30 -5.51 -13.09
CA LEU A 103 -1.54 -6.64 -13.61
C LEU A 103 -1.05 -7.57 -12.50
N ALA A 104 -0.55 -7.00 -11.39
CA ALA A 104 -0.10 -7.77 -10.23
C ALA A 104 -1.27 -8.50 -9.57
N GLY A 105 -2.40 -7.81 -9.35
CA GLY A 105 -3.61 -8.39 -8.78
C GLY A 105 -4.13 -9.54 -9.62
N LEU A 106 -4.25 -9.35 -10.94
CA LEU A 106 -4.71 -10.40 -11.86
C LEU A 106 -3.76 -11.60 -11.86
N GLY A 107 -2.45 -11.38 -11.94
CA GLY A 107 -1.46 -12.45 -11.89
C GLY A 107 -1.49 -13.24 -10.58
N ILE A 108 -1.62 -12.55 -9.43
CA ILE A 108 -1.73 -13.19 -8.11
C ILE A 108 -3.01 -14.00 -8.01
N VAL A 109 -4.16 -13.44 -8.39
CA VAL A 109 -5.46 -14.13 -8.34
C VAL A 109 -5.46 -15.35 -9.25
N ILE A 110 -5.03 -15.23 -10.50
CA ILE A 110 -4.92 -16.36 -11.43
C ILE A 110 -3.96 -17.41 -10.86
N GLY A 111 -2.82 -16.97 -10.32
CA GLY A 111 -1.86 -17.84 -9.65
C GLY A 111 -2.53 -18.65 -8.54
N LEU A 112 -3.19 -17.98 -7.59
CA LEU A 112 -3.87 -18.61 -6.45
C LEU A 112 -4.98 -19.58 -6.89
N LEU A 113 -5.74 -19.24 -7.94
CA LEU A 113 -6.84 -20.06 -8.47
C LEU A 113 -6.33 -21.31 -9.19
N LEU A 114 -5.28 -21.19 -10.01
CA LEU A 114 -4.71 -22.33 -10.72
C LEU A 114 -3.99 -23.27 -9.74
N LEU A 115 -3.10 -22.70 -8.92
CA LEU A 115 -2.27 -23.41 -7.96
C LEU A 115 -1.86 -22.43 -6.85
N ILE A 116 -2.30 -22.67 -5.61
CA ILE A 116 -2.05 -21.79 -4.45
C ILE A 116 -0.58 -21.35 -4.38
N VAL A 117 0.38 -22.26 -4.61
CA VAL A 117 1.82 -21.98 -4.51
C VAL A 117 2.28 -20.88 -5.49
N PRO A 118 2.09 -20.97 -6.82
CA PRO A 118 2.35 -19.87 -7.74
C PRO A 118 1.77 -18.52 -7.32
N GLY A 119 0.53 -18.48 -6.83
CA GLY A 119 -0.08 -17.26 -6.33
C GLY A 119 0.68 -16.62 -5.17
N LEU A 120 1.11 -17.44 -4.19
CA LEU A 120 1.92 -16.99 -3.05
C LEU A 120 3.32 -16.52 -3.47
N VAL A 121 3.91 -17.17 -4.47
CA VAL A 121 5.21 -16.76 -5.04
C VAL A 121 5.11 -15.39 -5.70
N LEU A 122 4.07 -15.16 -6.52
CA LEU A 122 3.84 -13.86 -7.16
C LEU A 122 3.57 -12.76 -6.12
N LEU A 123 2.72 -13.04 -5.13
CA LEU A 123 2.43 -12.13 -4.02
C LEU A 123 3.72 -11.72 -3.28
N THR A 124 4.66 -12.65 -3.12
CA THR A 124 5.95 -12.38 -2.49
C THR A 124 6.86 -11.54 -3.40
N TRP A 125 7.01 -11.92 -4.68
CA TRP A 125 7.89 -11.21 -5.62
C TRP A 125 7.42 -9.81 -5.96
N TRP A 126 6.11 -9.54 -5.86
CA TRP A 126 5.50 -8.27 -6.27
C TRP A 126 5.11 -7.38 -5.10
N ALA A 127 5.49 -7.75 -3.88
CA ALA A 127 5.11 -7.07 -2.64
C ALA A 127 5.45 -5.57 -2.61
N VAL A 128 6.54 -5.16 -3.27
CA VAL A 128 7.06 -3.78 -3.25
C VAL A 128 6.93 -3.05 -4.59
N ILE A 129 6.00 -3.49 -5.47
CA ILE A 129 5.77 -2.85 -6.78
C ILE A 129 5.41 -1.36 -6.64
N VAL A 130 4.45 -1.02 -5.78
CA VAL A 130 4.00 0.38 -5.65
C VAL A 130 5.12 1.29 -5.12
N PRO A 131 5.86 0.90 -4.05
CA PRO A 131 7.07 1.62 -3.65
C PRO A 131 8.08 1.82 -4.79
N VAL A 132 8.33 0.80 -5.62
CA VAL A 132 9.25 0.92 -6.75
C VAL A 132 8.75 1.94 -7.79
N VAL A 133 7.45 1.91 -8.16
CA VAL A 133 6.88 2.87 -9.11
C VAL A 133 7.03 4.30 -8.60
N VAL A 134 6.66 4.53 -7.35
CA VAL A 134 6.54 5.88 -6.76
C VAL A 134 7.89 6.47 -6.34
N LEU A 135 8.78 5.64 -5.78
CA LEU A 135 10.05 6.10 -5.21
C LEU A 135 11.21 6.03 -6.22
N GLU A 136 11.14 5.13 -7.19
CA GLU A 136 12.16 5.04 -8.26
C GLU A 136 11.70 5.64 -9.59
N ASN A 137 10.51 6.26 -9.64
CA ASN A 137 9.91 6.83 -10.86
C ASN A 137 9.87 5.84 -12.03
N ARG A 138 9.59 4.56 -11.76
CA ARG A 138 9.59 3.49 -12.76
C ARG A 138 8.23 3.33 -13.43
N SER A 139 8.25 2.86 -14.69
CA SER A 139 7.03 2.44 -15.37
C SER A 139 6.43 1.16 -14.74
N ALA A 140 5.17 0.88 -15.07
CA ALA A 140 4.49 -0.31 -14.57
C ALA A 140 5.27 -1.60 -14.87
N GLY A 141 5.73 -1.81 -16.11
CA GLY A 141 6.45 -3.02 -16.50
C GLY A 141 7.80 -3.18 -15.78
N GLU A 142 8.60 -2.10 -15.71
CA GLU A 142 9.90 -2.12 -15.03
C GLU A 142 9.77 -2.44 -13.54
N SER A 143 8.67 -2.00 -12.91
CA SER A 143 8.45 -2.20 -11.48
C SER A 143 8.35 -3.68 -11.07
N PHE A 144 7.85 -4.56 -11.96
CA PHE A 144 7.75 -5.99 -11.70
C PHE A 144 9.12 -6.65 -11.59
N SER A 145 9.97 -6.40 -12.58
CA SER A 145 11.35 -6.94 -12.61
C SER A 145 12.14 -6.41 -11.42
N ARG A 146 12.05 -5.11 -11.17
CA ARG A 146 12.76 -4.44 -10.08
C ARG A 146 12.30 -4.92 -8.69
N SER A 147 10.99 -5.08 -8.47
CA SER A 147 10.44 -5.63 -7.23
C SER A 147 10.97 -7.04 -6.97
N ARG A 148 11.00 -7.89 -8.01
CA ARG A 148 11.56 -9.24 -7.93
C ARG A 148 13.05 -9.25 -7.62
N GLU A 149 13.83 -8.33 -8.20
CA GLU A 149 15.26 -8.18 -7.91
C GLU A 149 15.52 -7.83 -6.46
N LEU A 150 14.76 -6.88 -5.90
CA LEU A 150 14.86 -6.48 -4.50
C LEU A 150 14.48 -7.62 -3.55
N VAL A 151 13.44 -8.38 -3.87
CA VAL A 151 12.96 -9.51 -3.06
C VAL A 151 13.88 -10.75 -3.19
N ARG A 152 14.62 -10.90 -4.29
CA ARG A 152 15.44 -12.09 -4.56
C ARG A 152 16.47 -12.32 -3.45
N GLY A 153 16.43 -13.51 -2.85
CA GLY A 153 17.28 -13.90 -1.71
C GLY A 153 16.66 -13.62 -0.34
N TYR A 154 15.54 -12.89 -0.28
CA TYR A 154 14.80 -12.59 0.96
C TYR A 154 13.33 -13.06 0.93
N GLY A 155 12.96 -13.88 -0.07
CA GLY A 155 11.58 -14.30 -0.34
C GLY A 155 10.83 -14.85 0.88
N TRP A 156 11.42 -15.76 1.66
CA TRP A 156 10.77 -16.31 2.86
C TRP A 156 10.49 -15.26 3.94
N GLY A 157 11.40 -14.30 4.12
CA GLY A 157 11.20 -13.21 5.06
C GLY A 157 10.11 -12.24 4.59
N VAL A 158 10.11 -11.90 3.29
CA VAL A 158 9.07 -11.07 2.67
C VAL A 158 7.71 -11.74 2.77
N PHE A 159 7.64 -13.04 2.44
CA PHE A 159 6.44 -13.85 2.60
C PHE A 159 5.94 -13.86 4.04
N GLY A 160 6.82 -14.09 5.02
CA GLY A 160 6.47 -14.07 6.44
C GLY A 160 5.91 -12.72 6.91
N VAL A 161 6.49 -11.61 6.44
CA VAL A 161 5.96 -10.26 6.71
C VAL A 161 4.56 -10.10 6.13
N ILE A 162 4.36 -10.45 4.85
CA ILE A 162 3.06 -10.31 4.19
C ILE A 162 2.01 -11.20 4.85
N LEU A 163 2.36 -12.46 5.15
CA LEU A 163 1.46 -13.40 5.81
C LEU A 163 1.03 -12.88 7.18
N LEU A 164 1.96 -12.34 7.97
CA LEU A 164 1.62 -11.77 9.27
C LEU A 164 0.74 -10.52 9.15
N VAL A 165 0.97 -9.66 8.15
CA VAL A 165 0.06 -8.54 7.85
C VAL A 165 -1.33 -9.06 7.48
N ILE A 166 -1.44 -10.05 6.58
CA ILE A 166 -2.72 -10.65 6.20
C ILE A 166 -3.46 -11.19 7.43
N LEU A 167 -2.78 -11.92 8.31
CA LEU A 167 -3.38 -12.47 9.53
C LEU A 167 -3.85 -11.37 10.49
N LEU A 168 -3.06 -10.31 10.67
CA LEU A 168 -3.43 -9.16 11.51
C LEU A 168 -4.67 -8.46 10.95
N LEU A 169 -4.69 -8.20 9.65
CA LEU A 169 -5.82 -7.55 8.98
C LEU A 169 -7.06 -8.43 8.99
N PHE A 170 -6.91 -9.75 8.80
CA PHE A 170 -8.01 -10.69 8.89
C PHE A 170 -8.64 -10.65 10.29
N GLY A 171 -7.81 -10.73 11.35
CA GLY A 171 -8.28 -10.64 12.73
C GLY A 171 -8.99 -9.30 13.02
N PHE A 172 -8.40 -8.18 12.58
CA PHE A 172 -9.02 -6.86 12.70
C PHE A 172 -10.39 -6.78 11.99
N ASN A 173 -10.49 -7.24 10.74
CA ASN A 173 -11.75 -7.20 9.99
C ASN A 173 -12.80 -8.15 10.57
N LEU A 174 -12.38 -9.29 11.11
CA LEU A 174 -13.29 -10.22 11.79
C LEU A 174 -13.89 -9.57 13.05
N LEU A 175 -13.05 -8.95 13.89
CA LEU A 175 -13.51 -8.22 15.08
C LEU A 175 -14.41 -7.04 14.72
N LEU A 176 -14.03 -6.26 13.71
CA LEU A 176 -14.85 -5.14 13.23
C LEU A 176 -16.21 -5.64 12.73
N SER A 177 -16.24 -6.72 11.94
CA SER A 177 -17.48 -7.32 11.46
C SER A 177 -18.39 -7.75 12.62
N LEU A 178 -17.83 -8.42 13.63
CA LEU A 178 -18.56 -8.84 14.83
C LEU A 178 -19.17 -7.66 15.60
N ILE A 179 -18.40 -6.58 15.78
CA ILE A 179 -18.86 -5.36 16.45
C ILE A 179 -20.01 -4.69 15.70
N LEU A 180 -19.97 -4.72 14.36
CA LEU A 180 -20.97 -4.08 13.50
C LEU A 180 -22.20 -4.95 13.21
N THR A 181 -22.24 -6.21 13.66
CA THR A 181 -23.38 -7.13 13.45
C THR A 181 -24.75 -6.60 13.86
N PRO A 182 -24.92 -5.72 14.87
CA PRO A 182 -26.24 -5.21 15.21
C PRO A 182 -26.80 -4.19 14.21
N LEU A 183 -25.97 -3.70 13.27
CA LEU A 183 -26.39 -2.73 12.26
C LEU A 183 -27.12 -3.41 11.11
N ALA A 184 -27.93 -2.64 10.37
CA ALA A 184 -28.48 -3.13 9.10
C ALA A 184 -27.36 -3.40 8.08
N ASP A 185 -27.52 -4.41 7.21
CA ASP A 185 -26.49 -4.88 6.28
C ASP A 185 -25.83 -3.77 5.45
N TRP A 186 -26.63 -2.82 4.95
CA TRP A 186 -26.13 -1.69 4.16
C TRP A 186 -25.24 -0.76 5.01
N LEU A 187 -25.62 -0.51 6.26
CA LEU A 187 -24.90 0.36 7.18
C LEU A 187 -23.64 -0.34 7.70
N GLN A 188 -23.73 -1.64 8.00
CA GLN A 188 -22.57 -2.46 8.34
C GLN A 188 -21.53 -2.41 7.21
N SER A 189 -21.95 -2.63 5.96
CA SER A 189 -21.06 -2.59 4.78
C SER A 189 -20.43 -1.20 4.60
N PHE A 190 -21.24 -0.14 4.72
CA PHE A 190 -20.78 1.25 4.58
C PHE A 190 -19.75 1.63 5.67
N VAL A 191 -20.06 1.36 6.94
CA VAL A 191 -19.16 1.66 8.07
C VAL A 191 -17.91 0.80 8.01
N SER A 192 -18.04 -0.50 7.70
CA SER A 192 -16.92 -1.42 7.57
C SER A 192 -15.93 -0.96 6.49
N GLN A 193 -16.42 -0.56 5.31
CA GLN A 193 -15.56 -0.07 4.22
C GLN A 193 -14.75 1.16 4.65
N ILE A 194 -15.40 2.14 5.29
CA ILE A 194 -14.73 3.38 5.71
C ILE A 194 -13.72 3.09 6.82
N VAL A 195 -14.15 2.41 7.89
CA VAL A 195 -13.29 2.16 9.06
C VAL A 195 -12.13 1.26 8.69
N SER A 196 -12.39 0.17 7.97
CA SER A 196 -11.36 -0.77 7.57
C SER A 196 -10.36 -0.14 6.61
N GLY A 197 -10.83 0.51 5.56
CA GLY A 197 -9.97 1.18 4.60
C GLY A 197 -9.08 2.25 5.25
N THR A 198 -9.69 3.10 6.08
CA THR A 198 -9.02 4.21 6.76
C THR A 198 -7.89 3.74 7.68
N LEU A 199 -8.08 2.62 8.38
CA LEU A 199 -7.10 2.14 9.35
C LEU A 199 -6.04 1.23 8.70
N THR A 200 -6.45 0.40 7.75
CA THR A 200 -5.59 -0.68 7.23
C THR A 200 -4.72 -0.24 6.05
N ALA A 201 -5.24 0.58 5.13
CA ALA A 201 -4.48 1.06 3.98
C ALA A 201 -3.16 1.78 4.36
N PRO A 202 -3.15 2.73 5.30
CA PRO A 202 -1.90 3.39 5.71
C PRO A 202 -0.94 2.43 6.39
N PHE A 203 -1.44 1.47 7.18
CA PHE A 203 -0.58 0.47 7.81
C PHE A 203 0.10 -0.43 6.76
N ILE A 204 -0.63 -0.89 5.75
CA ILE A 204 -0.06 -1.65 4.62
C ILE A 204 1.01 -0.82 3.91
N ALA A 205 0.71 0.45 3.60
CA ALA A 205 1.65 1.32 2.91
C ALA A 205 2.94 1.53 3.70
N VAL A 206 2.86 1.70 5.03
CA VAL A 206 4.03 1.80 5.90
C VAL A 206 4.85 0.51 5.84
N VAL A 207 4.21 -0.65 6.02
CA VAL A 207 4.92 -1.94 6.02
C VAL A 207 5.63 -2.19 4.69
N LEU A 208 4.93 -2.03 3.56
CA LEU A 208 5.50 -2.33 2.24
C LEU A 208 6.59 -1.32 1.85
N THR A 209 6.43 -0.05 2.21
CA THR A 209 7.43 0.99 1.92
C THR A 209 8.68 0.84 2.79
N LEU A 210 8.54 0.52 4.08
CA LEU A 210 9.70 0.21 4.94
C LEU A 210 10.41 -1.07 4.48
N LEU A 211 9.64 -2.09 4.08
CA LEU A 211 10.20 -3.31 3.53
C LEU A 211 10.99 -3.01 2.24
N TYR A 212 10.45 -2.17 1.35
CA TYR A 212 11.16 -1.67 0.18
C TYR A 212 12.50 -1.03 0.54
N PHE A 213 12.50 -0.05 1.46
CA PHE A 213 13.73 0.65 1.84
C PHE A 213 14.79 -0.28 2.42
N ARG A 214 14.38 -1.24 3.26
CA ARG A 214 15.29 -2.21 3.87
C ARG A 214 15.83 -3.23 2.85
N LEU A 215 15.00 -3.70 1.91
CA LEU A 215 15.45 -4.58 0.83
C LEU A 215 16.43 -3.86 -0.09
N ARG A 216 16.13 -2.60 -0.45
CA ARG A 216 17.02 -1.77 -1.28
C ARG A 216 18.36 -1.52 -0.59
N ALA A 217 18.35 -1.07 0.67
CA ALA A 217 19.58 -0.85 1.43
C ALA A 217 20.45 -2.13 1.57
N ALA A 218 19.82 -3.31 1.63
CA ALA A 218 20.53 -4.58 1.69
C ALA A 218 21.12 -5.04 0.34
N LYS A 219 20.61 -4.52 -0.79
CA LYS A 219 21.08 -4.85 -2.15
C LYS A 219 22.04 -3.80 -2.71
N GLU A 220 21.85 -2.56 -2.31
CA GLU A 220 22.55 -1.38 -2.77
C GLU A 220 23.05 -0.60 -1.55
N PRO A 221 24.09 -1.09 -0.85
CA PRO A 221 24.72 -0.33 0.21
C PRO A 221 25.21 1.00 -0.38
N ALA A 222 25.00 2.10 0.36
CA ALA A 222 25.52 3.40 -0.06
C ALA A 222 27.04 3.27 -0.33
N ALA A 223 27.49 3.78 -1.48
CA ALA A 223 28.91 3.80 -1.80
C ALA A 223 29.65 4.52 -0.67
N GLU A 224 30.67 3.86 -0.12
CA GLU A 224 31.52 4.40 0.94
C GLU A 224 32.13 5.72 0.43
N PRO A 225 32.02 6.84 1.17
CA PRO A 225 32.57 8.11 0.71
C PRO A 225 34.06 7.93 0.43
N ALA A 226 34.50 8.30 -0.78
CA ALA A 226 35.87 8.15 -1.22
C ALA A 226 36.82 8.75 -0.16
N PRO A 227 37.92 8.06 0.20
CA PRO A 227 38.86 8.58 1.18
C PRO A 227 39.35 9.94 0.70
N THR A 228 39.09 10.98 1.49
CA THR A 228 39.59 12.32 1.23
C THR A 228 41.11 12.24 1.28
N THR A 229 41.77 12.27 0.12
CA THR A 229 43.22 12.43 0.05
C THR A 229 43.57 13.74 0.74
N PRO A 230 44.38 13.73 1.81
CA PRO A 230 44.84 14.98 2.40
C PRO A 230 45.61 15.75 1.33
N THR A 231 45.21 17.01 1.11
CA THR A 231 45.91 17.93 0.21
C THR A 231 47.32 18.16 0.78
N PRO A 232 48.38 18.09 -0.07
CA PRO A 232 49.77 18.23 0.37
C PRO A 232 50.11 19.62 0.92
#